data_AF-A0A0F9MTC0-F1
#
_entry.id   AF-A0A0F9MTC0-F1
#
_cell.length_a   1.000
_cell.length_b   1.000
_cell.length_c   1.000
_cell.angle_alpha   90.00
_cell.angle_beta   90.00
_cell.angle_gamma   90.00
#
_symmetry.space_group_name_H-M   'P 1'
#
loop_
_entity.id
_entity.type
_entity.pdbx_description
1 polymer ?
#
loop_
_entity_poly.entity_id
_entity_poly.type
_entity_poly.pdbx_seq_one_letter_code
_entity_poly.pdbx_strand_id
1 'polypeptide(L)'
;MSSGKKVYKKMIIAGPGMVKATQQALDKKAVLSIVQDTDIEGNLVRIGYFLEKDNNRLSNPEITWFDSSEIEIKIIFIDSQEQPLNEGKLELKHSHQDIDDYKFLIKIPLINNHYLYLRNILRLNKQDRLSFTIQVELKMRVKDRPNNIYPLARYDCAHGSIHRDLMIPIGNKSKWDLPTQNTKEAISFAIDDLLENFGNWIEGLEGVQIEPKIINDRDIRLEIEKARTSLIDLINKPHLLQKTSSRLTEFTSI
;
A
#
# COMPACT_ATOMS: atom_id res chain seq x y z
N MET A 1 35.92 6.01 -4.52
CA MET A 1 34.91 6.56 -3.60
C MET A 1 34.15 5.37 -3.04
N SER A 2 34.35 5.04 -1.76
CA SER A 2 33.59 3.96 -1.10
C SER A 2 32.16 4.44 -0.88
N SER A 3 31.18 3.75 -1.47
CA SER A 3 29.77 3.96 -1.14
C SER A 3 29.57 3.51 0.31
N GLY A 4 29.41 4.49 1.22
CA GLY A 4 29.11 4.20 2.61
C GLY A 4 27.82 3.37 2.69
N LYS A 5 27.91 2.20 3.33
CA LYS A 5 26.74 1.36 3.61
C LYS A 5 25.73 2.15 4.43
N LYS A 6 24.47 2.19 3.98
CA LYS A 6 23.36 2.78 4.74
C LYS A 6 22.92 1.77 5.81
N VAL A 7 22.78 2.22 7.05
CA VAL A 7 22.23 1.41 8.15
C VAL A 7 20.84 1.94 8.46
N TYR A 8 19.86 1.04 8.53
CA TYR A 8 18.48 1.39 8.88
C TYR A 8 18.18 1.01 10.33
N LYS A 9 17.35 1.82 10.99
CA LYS A 9 16.87 1.58 12.35
C LYS A 9 15.41 1.11 12.27
N LYS A 10 15.15 -0.13 12.63
CA LYS A 10 13.79 -0.66 12.81
C LYS A 10 13.44 -0.63 14.29
N MET A 11 12.23 -0.19 14.61
CA MET A 11 11.74 -0.14 15.98
C MET A 11 10.48 -0.99 16.10
N ILE A 12 10.54 -2.01 16.93
CA ILE A 12 9.41 -2.87 17.26
C ILE A 12 8.87 -2.39 18.60
N ILE A 13 7.58 -2.05 18.65
CA ILE A 13 6.88 -1.67 19.87
C ILE A 13 5.84 -2.74 20.18
N ALA A 14 5.90 -3.31 21.37
CA ALA A 14 4.95 -4.31 21.86
C ALA A 14 4.51 -3.98 23.29
N GLY A 15 3.60 -4.77 23.85
CA GLY A 15 3.17 -4.62 25.25
C GLY A 15 1.68 -4.26 25.43
N PRO A 16 1.18 -4.31 26.67
CA PRO A 16 -0.23 -4.07 26.98
C PRO A 16 -0.70 -2.65 26.60
N GLY A 17 0.17 -1.64 26.63
CA GLY A 17 -0.13 -0.28 26.17
C GLY A 17 -0.50 -0.23 24.70
N MET A 18 0.25 -0.95 23.85
CA MET A 18 -0.05 -1.02 22.41
C MET A 18 -1.38 -1.71 22.13
N VAL A 19 -1.71 -2.76 22.89
CA VAL A 19 -3.02 -3.44 22.79
C VAL A 19 -4.15 -2.47 23.14
N LYS A 20 -4.00 -1.74 24.26
CA LYS A 20 -4.96 -0.73 24.72
C LYS A 20 -5.13 0.41 23.71
N ALA A 21 -4.05 0.96 23.18
CA ALA A 21 -4.09 2.03 22.18
C ALA A 21 -4.79 1.57 20.88
N THR A 22 -4.51 0.33 20.46
CA THR A 22 -5.17 -0.29 19.29
C THR A 22 -6.68 -0.47 19.54
N GLN A 23 -7.07 -0.99 20.70
CA GLN A 23 -8.48 -1.15 21.05
C GLN A 23 -9.21 0.19 21.08
N GLN A 24 -8.60 1.23 21.67
CA GLN A 24 -9.18 2.57 21.68
C GLN A 24 -9.36 3.15 20.27
N ALA A 25 -8.41 2.90 19.36
CA ALA A 25 -8.52 3.32 17.97
C ALA A 25 -9.70 2.64 17.27
N LEU A 26 -9.87 1.33 17.49
CA LEU A 26 -10.98 0.55 16.96
C LEU A 26 -12.33 1.05 17.50
N ASP A 27 -12.45 1.22 18.81
CA ASP A 27 -13.68 1.67 19.47
C ASP A 27 -14.11 3.06 18.97
N LYS A 28 -13.12 3.94 18.73
CA LYS A 28 -13.36 5.31 18.24
C LYS A 28 -13.42 5.42 16.72
N LYS A 29 -13.25 4.32 15.98
CA LYS A 29 -13.14 4.28 14.51
C LYS A 29 -12.11 5.31 14.00
N ALA A 30 -10.96 5.37 14.65
CA ALA A 30 -9.90 6.34 14.40
C ALA A 30 -8.63 5.66 13.88
N VAL A 31 -7.76 6.42 13.22
CA VAL A 31 -6.41 5.96 12.86
C VAL A 31 -5.49 6.15 14.05
N LEU A 32 -4.77 5.09 14.42
CA LEU A 32 -3.73 5.14 15.46
C LEU A 32 -2.42 5.63 14.85
N SER A 33 -1.91 6.75 15.36
CA SER A 33 -0.63 7.34 14.96
C SER A 33 0.35 7.29 16.13
N ILE A 34 1.54 6.74 15.91
CA ILE A 34 2.60 6.64 16.92
C ILE A 34 3.54 7.85 16.81
N VAL A 35 3.90 8.43 17.95
CA VAL A 35 4.81 9.57 18.07
C VAL A 35 5.99 9.18 18.94
N GLN A 36 7.18 9.63 18.55
CA GLN A 36 8.42 9.43 19.29
C GLN A 36 8.91 10.79 19.78
N ASP A 37 9.36 10.84 21.02
CA ASP A 37 10.08 11.98 21.60
C ASP A 37 11.55 11.58 21.74
N THR A 38 12.47 12.42 21.26
CA THR A 38 13.91 12.15 21.29
C THR A 38 14.66 13.30 21.93
N ASP A 39 15.77 13.00 22.59
CA ASP A 39 16.67 14.03 23.11
C ASP A 39 17.49 14.70 21.99
N ILE A 40 18.37 15.63 22.38
CA ILE A 40 19.24 16.37 21.45
C ILE A 40 20.26 15.48 20.72
N GLU A 41 20.52 14.28 21.24
CA GLU A 41 21.42 13.29 20.65
C GLU A 41 20.66 12.29 19.75
N GLY A 42 19.32 12.38 19.69
CA GLY A 42 18.46 11.48 18.93
C GLY A 42 18.15 10.17 19.65
N ASN A 43 18.44 10.06 20.94
CA ASN A 43 18.03 8.92 21.75
C ASN A 43 16.54 9.01 22.04
N LEU A 44 15.87 7.86 22.05
CA LEU A 44 14.44 7.78 22.32
C LEU A 44 14.18 8.03 23.82
N VAL A 45 13.41 9.08 24.12
CA VAL A 45 13.02 9.46 25.48
C VAL A 45 11.72 8.77 25.88
N ARG A 46 10.71 8.84 25.00
CA ARG A 46 9.39 8.23 25.23
C ARG A 46 8.64 8.03 23.92
N ILE A 47 7.62 7.17 23.97
CA ILE A 47 6.69 6.94 22.88
C ILE A 47 5.29 7.30 23.35
N GLY A 48 4.53 7.94 22.47
CA GLY A 48 3.11 8.19 22.67
C GLY A 48 2.31 7.83 21.42
N TYR A 49 1.01 8.04 21.51
CA TYR A 49 0.12 7.90 20.39
C TYR A 49 -0.98 8.96 20.43
N PHE A 50 -1.60 9.17 19.27
CA PHE A 50 -2.84 9.93 19.16
C PHE A 50 -3.77 9.25 18.17
N LEU A 51 -5.05 9.65 18.21
CA LEU A 51 -6.11 9.06 17.41
C LEU A 51 -6.68 10.10 16.45
N GLU A 52 -6.52 9.85 15.15
CA GLU A 52 -7.02 10.74 14.10
C GLU A 52 -8.46 10.37 13.74
N LYS A 53 -9.40 11.28 13.99
CA LYS A 53 -10.80 11.16 13.55
C LYS A 53 -10.97 11.92 12.24
N ASP A 54 -11.32 11.19 11.19
CA ASP A 54 -11.49 11.70 9.83
C ASP A 54 -10.25 12.38 9.21
N ASN A 55 -10.28 12.61 7.88
CA ASN A 55 -9.13 13.08 7.09
C ASN A 55 -8.66 14.50 7.43
N ASN A 56 -9.18 15.11 8.50
CA ASN A 56 -8.74 16.39 8.98
C ASN A 56 -7.54 16.18 9.89
N ARG A 57 -6.35 16.42 9.35
CA ARG A 57 -5.13 16.50 10.16
C ARG A 57 -5.35 17.55 11.24
N LEU A 58 -5.40 17.10 12.49
CA LEU A 58 -5.40 17.98 13.65
C LEU A 58 -4.08 18.75 13.66
N SER A 59 -4.14 20.07 13.77
CA SER A 59 -2.95 20.92 13.86
C SER A 59 -2.17 20.66 15.14
N ASN A 60 -2.85 20.23 16.21
CA ASN A 60 -2.27 19.89 17.52
C ASN A 60 -3.03 18.71 18.14
N PRO A 61 -2.67 17.44 17.84
CA PRO A 61 -3.30 16.30 18.47
C PRO A 61 -2.92 16.19 19.94
N GLU A 62 -3.86 15.76 20.78
CA GLU A 62 -3.57 15.38 22.17
C GLU A 62 -2.84 14.03 22.18
N ILE A 63 -1.58 14.04 22.65
CA ILE A 63 -0.73 12.85 22.68
C ILE A 63 -0.90 12.14 24.02
N THR A 64 -1.27 10.87 23.97
CA THR A 64 -1.21 9.96 25.11
C THR A 64 0.17 9.30 25.15
N TRP A 65 0.95 9.57 26.18
CA TRP A 65 2.25 8.95 26.37
C TRP A 65 2.09 7.58 27.04
N PHE A 66 2.82 6.58 26.56
CA PHE A 66 2.88 5.28 27.22
C PHE A 66 3.71 5.37 28.48
N ASP A 67 3.29 4.67 29.53
CA ASP A 67 4.17 4.37 30.65
C ASP A 67 5.26 3.39 30.21
N SER A 68 6.45 3.50 30.80
CA SER A 68 7.58 2.61 30.46
C SER A 68 7.31 1.14 30.76
N SER A 69 6.34 0.84 31.65
CA SER A 69 5.89 -0.52 31.95
C SER A 69 4.81 -1.04 30.99
N GLU A 70 4.18 -0.16 30.21
CA GLU A 70 3.11 -0.53 29.28
C GLU A 70 3.65 -1.01 27.92
N ILE A 71 4.90 -0.66 27.59
CA ILE A 71 5.50 -0.98 26.29
C ILE A 71 6.90 -1.56 26.42
N GLU A 72 7.20 -2.48 25.50
CA GLU A 72 8.53 -2.99 25.24
C GLU A 72 8.99 -2.47 23.88
N ILE A 73 10.18 -1.89 23.84
CA ILE A 73 10.75 -1.30 22.63
C ILE A 73 12.01 -2.06 22.26
N LYS A 74 12.03 -2.65 21.06
CA LYS A 74 13.20 -3.31 20.52
C LYS A 74 13.67 -2.57 19.28
N ILE A 75 14.88 -2.01 19.37
CA ILE A 75 15.55 -1.36 18.24
C ILE A 75 16.46 -2.38 17.58
N ILE A 76 16.27 -2.61 16.28
CA ILE A 76 17.08 -3.50 15.46
C ILE A 76 17.77 -2.64 14.40
N PHE A 77 19.10 -2.70 14.38
CA PHE A 77 19.91 -2.11 13.32
C PHE A 77 20.05 -3.12 12.22
N ILE A 78 19.71 -2.71 11.02
CA ILE A 78 19.63 -3.59 9.88
C ILE A 78 20.62 -3.07 8.84
N ASP A 79 21.65 -3.88 8.55
CA ASP A 79 22.58 -3.60 7.46
C ASP A 79 21.77 -3.62 6.15
N SER A 80 22.03 -2.65 5.27
CA SER A 80 21.42 -2.50 3.94
C SER A 80 21.29 -3.77 3.09
N GLN A 81 22.02 -4.84 3.40
CA GLN A 81 21.93 -6.12 2.68
C GLN A 81 20.84 -7.07 3.21
N GLU A 82 20.37 -6.89 4.44
CA GLU A 82 19.22 -7.61 4.99
C GLU A 82 18.05 -6.63 5.12
N GLN A 83 17.56 -6.04 4.02
CA GLN A 83 16.56 -4.96 4.09
C GLN A 83 15.46 -5.22 5.15
N PRO A 84 15.19 -4.25 6.06
CA PRO A 84 14.02 -4.35 6.91
C PRO A 84 12.80 -4.50 6.01
N LEU A 85 12.03 -5.57 6.18
CA LEU A 85 10.68 -5.67 5.62
C LEU A 85 9.91 -4.39 5.97
N ASN A 86 9.68 -3.61 4.91
CA ASN A 86 9.23 -2.24 4.89
C ASN A 86 7.77 -2.13 5.40
N GLU A 87 7.49 -1.09 6.18
CA GLU A 87 6.22 -0.89 6.90
C GLU A 87 5.26 0.03 6.15
N GLY A 88 4.03 -0.44 5.99
CA GLY A 88 2.97 0.23 5.26
C GLY A 88 2.02 1.02 6.15
N LYS A 89 1.44 2.07 5.57
CA LYS A 89 0.45 2.93 6.20
C LYS A 89 -0.95 2.34 5.99
N LEU A 90 -1.66 2.08 7.09
CA LEU A 90 -3.06 1.68 7.12
C LEU A 90 -3.95 2.94 7.02
N GLU A 91 -4.48 3.26 5.84
CA GLU A 91 -5.61 4.18 5.70
C GLU A 91 -6.90 3.36 5.58
N LEU A 92 -7.48 2.99 6.74
CA LEU A 92 -8.83 2.45 6.81
C LEU A 92 -9.82 3.62 6.78
N LYS A 93 -10.27 3.98 5.59
CA LYS A 93 -11.62 4.53 5.42
C LYS A 93 -12.40 3.54 4.59
N HIS A 94 -13.48 2.96 5.12
CA HIS A 94 -14.77 2.84 4.43
C HIS A 94 -15.89 2.22 5.28
N SER A 95 -17.11 2.59 4.90
CA SER A 95 -18.40 2.47 5.58
C SER A 95 -19.11 1.12 5.44
N HIS A 96 -18.60 0.19 4.63
CA HIS A 96 -19.13 -1.18 4.49
C HIS A 96 -17.97 -2.14 4.22
N GLN A 97 -17.64 -2.98 5.21
CA GLN A 97 -16.69 -4.08 5.06
C GLN A 97 -17.53 -5.35 5.07
N ASP A 98 -17.61 -6.05 3.93
CA ASP A 98 -18.06 -7.43 3.95
C ASP A 98 -16.97 -8.26 4.65
N ILE A 99 -17.37 -9.19 5.52
CA ILE A 99 -16.47 -9.99 6.37
C ILE A 99 -15.40 -10.73 5.55
N ASP A 100 -15.67 -10.96 4.26
CA ASP A 100 -14.82 -11.74 3.36
C ASP A 100 -14.02 -10.90 2.35
N ASP A 101 -14.00 -9.57 2.51
CA ASP A 101 -13.21 -8.64 1.68
C ASP A 101 -11.82 -8.38 2.26
N TYR A 102 -10.78 -8.85 1.57
CA TYR A 102 -9.37 -8.58 1.88
C TYR A 102 -8.84 -7.48 0.96
N LYS A 103 -8.56 -6.31 1.54
CA LYS A 103 -8.07 -5.13 0.81
C LYS A 103 -6.61 -4.88 1.17
N PHE A 104 -5.77 -4.68 0.16
CA PHE A 104 -4.35 -4.38 0.37
C PHE A 104 -3.82 -3.50 -0.76
N LEU A 105 -2.68 -2.85 -0.49
CA LEU A 105 -2.07 -1.88 -1.39
C LEU A 105 -0.61 -2.27 -1.60
N ILE A 106 -0.20 -2.43 -2.84
CA ILE A 106 1.20 -2.57 -3.21
C ILE A 106 1.69 -1.20 -3.65
N LYS A 107 2.77 -0.73 -3.05
CA LYS A 107 3.34 0.59 -3.31
C LYS A 107 4.71 0.43 -3.95
N ILE A 108 4.84 0.93 -5.16
CA ILE A 108 6.07 0.86 -5.93
C ILE A 108 6.62 2.29 -6.05
N PRO A 109 7.78 2.59 -5.44
CA PRO A 109 8.38 3.91 -5.55
C PRO A 109 8.84 4.17 -6.98
N LEU A 110 8.51 5.38 -7.47
CA LEU A 110 9.08 5.94 -8.68
C LEU A 110 10.08 7.04 -8.28
N ILE A 111 10.47 7.91 -9.22
CA ILE A 111 11.33 9.07 -8.95
C ILE A 111 10.57 10.23 -8.28
N ASN A 112 11.30 11.19 -7.69
CA ASN A 112 10.76 12.48 -7.21
C ASN A 112 9.56 12.39 -6.25
N ASN A 113 9.50 11.35 -5.40
CA ASN A 113 8.36 11.06 -4.50
C ASN A 113 7.03 10.78 -5.23
N HIS A 114 7.11 10.31 -6.47
CA HIS A 114 5.99 9.70 -7.16
C HIS A 114 5.90 8.21 -6.78
N TYR A 115 4.70 7.66 -6.81
CA TYR A 115 4.46 6.25 -6.48
C TYR A 115 3.44 5.66 -7.42
N LEU A 116 3.68 4.43 -7.85
CA LEU A 116 2.67 3.59 -8.44
C LEU A 116 2.01 2.75 -7.34
N TYR A 117 0.70 2.72 -7.33
CA TYR A 117 -0.09 1.93 -6.40
C TYR A 117 -0.87 0.86 -7.16
N LEU A 118 -0.79 -0.38 -6.69
CA LEU A 118 -1.71 -1.45 -7.06
C LEU A 118 -2.65 -1.66 -5.88
N ARG A 119 -3.86 -1.11 -5.96
CA ARG A 119 -4.90 -1.29 -4.96
C ARG A 119 -5.65 -2.57 -5.28
N ASN A 120 -5.55 -3.53 -4.38
CA ASN A 120 -6.10 -4.86 -4.59
C ASN A 120 -7.26 -5.13 -3.65
N ILE A 121 -8.30 -5.78 -4.17
CA ILE A 121 -9.42 -6.28 -3.39
C ILE A 121 -9.59 -7.75 -3.76
N LEU A 122 -9.40 -8.63 -2.79
CA LEU A 122 -9.75 -10.04 -2.90
C LEU A 122 -11.04 -10.29 -2.12
N ARG A 123 -12.02 -10.95 -2.72
CA ARG A 123 -13.23 -11.38 -2.01
C ARG A 123 -13.37 -12.88 -2.10
N LEU A 124 -13.55 -13.52 -0.95
CA LEU A 124 -13.92 -14.93 -0.87
C LEU A 124 -15.44 -15.00 -0.73
N ASN A 125 -16.17 -15.45 -1.75
CA ASN A 125 -17.61 -15.58 -1.58
C ASN A 125 -17.97 -16.90 -0.86
N LYS A 126 -19.21 -17.02 -0.37
CA LYS A 126 -19.73 -18.21 0.33
C LYS A 126 -19.67 -19.52 -0.48
N GLN A 127 -19.40 -19.45 -1.79
CA GLN A 127 -19.28 -20.60 -2.70
C GLN A 127 -17.82 -20.89 -3.06
N ASP A 128 -16.86 -20.37 -2.29
CA ASP A 128 -15.42 -20.43 -2.55
C ASP A 128 -15.00 -19.83 -3.90
N ARG A 129 -15.87 -19.05 -4.57
CA ARG A 129 -15.45 -18.30 -5.75
C ARG A 129 -14.69 -17.07 -5.30
N LEU A 130 -13.46 -17.04 -5.74
CA LEU A 130 -12.54 -15.95 -5.50
C LEU A 130 -12.77 -14.88 -6.56
N SER A 131 -13.14 -13.68 -6.12
CA SER A 131 -13.14 -12.49 -6.99
C SER A 131 -11.95 -11.61 -6.63
N PHE A 132 -11.36 -10.99 -7.64
CA PHE A 132 -10.18 -10.17 -7.46
C PHE A 132 -10.27 -8.91 -8.32
N THR A 133 -9.96 -7.77 -7.72
CA THR A 133 -9.88 -6.48 -8.40
C THR A 133 -8.48 -5.91 -8.20
N ILE A 134 -7.82 -5.49 -9.28
CA ILE A 134 -6.60 -4.68 -9.24
C ILE A 134 -6.95 -3.30 -9.78
N GLN A 135 -6.68 -2.25 -9.03
CA GLN A 135 -6.74 -0.88 -9.49
C GLN A 135 -5.33 -0.28 -9.49
N VAL A 136 -4.87 0.12 -10.67
CA VAL A 136 -3.62 0.85 -10.87
C VAL A 136 -3.88 2.33 -10.62
N GLU A 137 -3.14 2.91 -9.69
CA GLU A 137 -3.21 4.33 -9.37
C GLU A 137 -1.81 4.94 -9.39
N LEU A 138 -1.71 6.18 -9.82
CA LEU A 138 -0.48 6.94 -9.79
C LEU A 138 -0.61 8.07 -8.76
N LYS A 139 0.23 8.02 -7.72
CA LYS A 139 0.34 9.12 -6.77
C LYS A 139 1.42 10.08 -7.23
N MET A 140 1.02 11.34 -7.36
CA MET A 140 1.92 12.40 -7.77
C MET A 140 1.92 13.60 -6.84
N ARG A 141 3.10 14.21 -6.75
CA ARG A 141 3.24 15.55 -6.19
C ARG A 141 3.20 16.54 -7.34
N VAL A 142 2.07 17.23 -7.49
CA VAL A 142 1.96 18.37 -8.40
C VAL A 142 2.16 19.64 -7.57
N LYS A 143 2.85 20.65 -8.12
CA LYS A 143 3.27 21.87 -7.41
C LYS A 143 2.14 22.51 -6.61
N ASP A 144 0.93 22.54 -7.16
CA ASP A 144 -0.25 23.18 -6.56
C ASP A 144 -1.23 22.19 -5.90
N ARG A 145 -0.94 20.87 -5.98
CA ARG A 145 -1.74 19.79 -5.38
C ARG A 145 -0.84 18.66 -4.87
N PRO A 146 -0.25 18.82 -3.66
CA PRO A 146 0.54 17.76 -3.05
C PRO A 146 -0.40 16.62 -2.62
N ASN A 147 -0.26 15.44 -3.24
CA ASN A 147 -1.01 14.19 -3.00
C ASN A 147 -2.22 13.91 -3.91
N ASN A 148 -2.16 14.26 -5.20
CA ASN A 148 -3.14 13.71 -6.13
C ASN A 148 -2.87 12.23 -6.38
N ILE A 149 -3.93 11.42 -6.30
CA ILE A 149 -3.94 10.02 -6.71
C ILE A 149 -4.79 9.95 -7.97
N TYR A 150 -4.19 9.48 -9.06
CA TYR A 150 -4.82 9.36 -10.36
C TYR A 150 -5.12 7.89 -10.63
N PRO A 151 -6.40 7.46 -10.65
CA PRO A 151 -6.74 6.13 -11.11
C PRO A 151 -6.41 6.03 -12.60
N LEU A 152 -5.64 5.02 -13.00
CA LEU A 152 -5.23 4.83 -14.40
C LEU A 152 -6.08 3.73 -15.05
N ALA A 153 -6.10 2.55 -14.45
CA ALA A 153 -6.83 1.39 -14.95
C ALA A 153 -7.34 0.54 -13.78
N ARG A 154 -8.43 -0.18 -13.99
CA ARG A 154 -8.97 -1.17 -13.05
C ARG A 154 -9.29 -2.45 -13.79
N TYR A 155 -8.88 -3.56 -13.22
CA TYR A 155 -9.17 -4.90 -13.70
C TYR A 155 -10.07 -5.54 -12.67
N ASP A 156 -11.28 -5.86 -13.07
CA ASP A 156 -12.27 -6.46 -12.18
C ASP A 156 -12.61 -7.86 -12.66
N CYS A 157 -12.31 -8.84 -11.82
CA CYS A 157 -12.69 -10.25 -12.01
C CYS A 157 -13.99 -10.59 -11.27
N ALA A 158 -14.68 -9.60 -10.70
CA ALA A 158 -15.97 -9.80 -10.06
C ALA A 158 -17.09 -10.01 -11.11
N HIS A 159 -18.16 -10.70 -10.68
CA HIS A 159 -19.42 -10.83 -11.44
C HIS A 159 -19.38 -11.64 -12.74
N GLY A 160 -18.44 -12.58 -12.89
CA GLY A 160 -18.50 -13.61 -13.94
C GLY A 160 -18.01 -13.18 -15.32
N SER A 161 -17.55 -11.93 -15.48
CA SER A 161 -16.75 -11.50 -16.62
C SER A 161 -15.56 -10.64 -16.18
N ILE A 162 -14.36 -11.10 -16.50
CA ILE A 162 -13.15 -10.32 -16.26
C ILE A 162 -13.07 -9.18 -17.28
N HIS A 163 -12.93 -7.94 -16.79
CA HIS A 163 -12.86 -6.76 -17.66
C HIS A 163 -11.85 -5.73 -17.16
N ARG A 164 -11.36 -4.91 -18.09
CA ARG A 164 -10.50 -3.73 -17.87
C ARG A 164 -11.34 -2.47 -18.05
N ASP A 165 -11.37 -1.63 -17.03
CA ASP A 165 -11.87 -0.26 -17.06
C ASP A 165 -10.69 0.71 -17.13
N LEU A 166 -10.60 1.50 -18.20
CA LEU A 166 -9.65 2.61 -18.28
C LEU A 166 -10.25 3.86 -17.63
N MET A 167 -9.48 4.49 -16.74
CA MET A 167 -9.96 5.57 -15.86
C MET A 167 -9.17 6.87 -16.03
N ILE A 168 -8.47 7.04 -17.14
CA ILE A 168 -7.65 8.22 -17.40
C ILE A 168 -8.53 9.49 -17.37
N PRO A 169 -8.15 10.54 -16.60
CA PRO A 169 -8.92 11.77 -16.47
C PRO A 169 -9.21 12.53 -17.78
N ILE A 170 -8.43 12.28 -18.84
CA ILE A 170 -8.46 13.02 -20.11
C ILE A 170 -9.11 12.20 -21.24
N GLY A 171 -9.48 10.95 -20.96
CA GLY A 171 -10.05 10.03 -21.94
C GLY A 171 -11.50 9.64 -21.66
N ASN A 172 -12.15 9.09 -22.68
CA ASN A 172 -13.38 8.33 -22.52
C ASN A 172 -13.11 7.12 -21.62
N LYS A 173 -13.97 6.90 -20.63
CA LYS A 173 -14.00 5.64 -19.89
C LYS A 173 -14.32 4.52 -20.88
N SER A 174 -13.40 3.60 -21.04
CA SER A 174 -13.57 2.44 -21.91
C SER A 174 -13.50 1.17 -21.08
N LYS A 175 -14.43 0.26 -21.37
CA LYS A 175 -14.51 -1.06 -20.76
C LYS A 175 -14.24 -2.11 -21.82
N TRP A 176 -13.36 -3.05 -21.52
CA TRP A 176 -13.04 -4.16 -22.40
C TRP A 176 -13.07 -5.46 -21.63
N ASP A 177 -13.79 -6.44 -22.15
CA ASP A 177 -13.73 -7.80 -21.63
C ASP A 177 -12.36 -8.40 -21.95
N LEU A 178 -11.76 -9.07 -20.97
CA LEU A 178 -10.52 -9.79 -21.17
C LEU A 178 -10.80 -11.13 -21.87
N PRO A 179 -9.87 -11.63 -22.69
CA PRO A 179 -10.01 -12.91 -23.39
C PRO A 179 -9.90 -14.13 -22.45
N THR A 180 -9.85 -13.93 -21.13
CA THR A 180 -9.70 -14.97 -20.12
C THR A 180 -10.71 -14.80 -19.00
N GLN A 181 -11.12 -15.92 -18.40
CA GLN A 181 -11.90 -15.97 -17.17
C GLN A 181 -11.08 -16.56 -16.00
N ASN A 182 -9.77 -16.77 -16.21
CA ASN A 182 -8.86 -17.26 -15.19
C ASN A 182 -8.24 -16.07 -14.45
N THR A 183 -8.49 -15.97 -13.14
CA THR A 183 -7.99 -14.88 -12.29
C THR A 183 -6.47 -14.71 -12.35
N LYS A 184 -5.70 -15.80 -12.49
CA LYS A 184 -4.23 -15.70 -12.59
C LYS A 184 -3.78 -15.09 -13.90
N GLU A 185 -4.40 -15.50 -15.00
CA GLU A 185 -4.14 -14.93 -16.32
C GLU A 185 -4.55 -13.46 -16.37
N ALA A 186 -5.64 -13.09 -15.70
CA ALA A 186 -6.06 -11.70 -15.56
C ALA A 186 -5.06 -10.86 -14.77
N ILE A 187 -4.45 -11.40 -13.70
CA ILE A 187 -3.36 -10.73 -12.97
C ILE A 187 -2.16 -10.52 -13.89
N SER A 188 -1.72 -11.56 -14.61
CA SER A 188 -0.62 -11.43 -15.56
C SER A 188 -0.92 -10.36 -16.60
N PHE A 189 -2.10 -10.40 -17.21
CA PHE A 189 -2.57 -9.42 -18.18
C PHE A 189 -2.55 -7.99 -17.61
N ALA A 190 -3.08 -7.78 -16.40
CA ALA A 190 -3.11 -6.46 -15.77
C ALA A 190 -1.70 -5.86 -15.59
N ILE A 191 -0.73 -6.72 -15.28
CA ILE A 191 0.67 -6.32 -15.11
C ILE A 191 1.36 -6.11 -16.46
N ASP A 192 1.12 -6.98 -17.45
CA ASP A 192 1.65 -6.80 -18.81
C ASP A 192 1.13 -5.50 -19.42
N ASP A 193 -0.18 -5.24 -19.31
CA ASP A 193 -0.82 -4.03 -19.81
C ASP A 193 -0.31 -2.77 -19.12
N LEU A 194 -0.02 -2.84 -17.80
CA LEU A 194 0.69 -1.77 -17.10
C LEU A 194 2.07 -1.52 -17.70
N LEU A 195 2.89 -2.55 -17.88
CA LEU A 195 4.25 -2.41 -18.39
C LEU A 195 4.28 -1.86 -19.83
N GLU A 196 3.29 -2.23 -20.65
CA GLU A 196 3.20 -1.83 -22.05
C GLU A 196 2.55 -0.45 -22.24
N ASN A 197 1.50 -0.13 -21.48
CA ASN A 197 0.66 1.04 -21.73
C ASN A 197 0.80 2.17 -20.70
N PHE A 198 1.63 2.03 -19.66
CA PHE A 198 1.83 3.07 -18.64
C PHE A 198 2.08 4.46 -19.24
N GLY A 199 2.93 4.54 -20.28
CA GLY A 199 3.22 5.79 -20.96
C GLY A 199 1.99 6.47 -21.56
N ASN A 200 1.14 5.69 -22.23
CA ASN A 200 -0.11 6.17 -22.82
C ASN A 200 -1.12 6.58 -21.73
N TRP A 201 -1.10 5.92 -20.57
CA TRP A 201 -2.03 6.23 -19.48
C TRP A 201 -1.71 7.53 -18.75
N ILE A 202 -0.42 7.88 -18.68
CA ILE A 202 0.03 9.14 -18.08
C ILE A 202 0.11 10.28 -19.09
N GLU A 203 -0.02 9.98 -20.39
CA GLU A 203 -0.08 10.99 -21.43
C GLU A 203 -1.29 11.90 -21.21
N GLY A 204 -1.05 13.21 -21.28
CA GLY A 204 -2.06 14.24 -21.05
C GLY A 204 -2.23 14.65 -19.59
N LEU A 205 -1.92 13.81 -18.60
CA LEU A 205 -2.05 14.20 -17.19
C LEU A 205 -1.27 15.51 -16.91
N GLU A 206 -1.99 16.57 -16.54
CA GLU A 206 -1.39 17.88 -16.34
C GLU A 206 -0.37 17.86 -15.19
N GLY A 207 0.82 18.41 -15.44
CA GLY A 207 1.87 18.50 -14.43
C GLY A 207 2.63 17.19 -14.19
N VAL A 208 2.52 16.20 -15.07
CA VAL A 208 3.35 14.99 -14.99
C VAL A 208 4.81 15.31 -15.30
N GLN A 209 5.68 15.06 -14.31
CA GLN A 209 7.13 15.10 -14.45
C GLN A 209 7.73 13.69 -14.32
N ILE A 210 7.04 12.70 -14.89
CA ILE A 210 7.46 11.30 -14.91
C ILE A 210 7.71 10.92 -16.36
N GLU A 211 8.90 10.42 -16.64
CA GLU A 211 9.20 9.88 -17.97
C GLU A 211 8.41 8.59 -18.19
N PRO A 212 7.66 8.44 -19.31
CA PRO A 212 6.89 7.23 -19.62
C PRO A 212 7.69 5.93 -19.50
N LYS A 213 8.98 5.98 -19.83
CA LYS A 213 9.87 4.82 -19.84
C LYS A 213 10.37 4.41 -18.45
N ILE A 214 10.06 5.17 -17.39
CA ILE A 214 10.46 4.84 -16.02
C ILE A 214 10.01 3.44 -15.60
N ILE A 215 8.88 2.97 -16.12
CA ILE A 215 8.34 1.64 -15.81
C ILE A 215 9.25 0.50 -16.32
N ASN A 216 10.13 0.81 -17.28
CA ASN A 216 11.12 -0.11 -17.82
C ASN A 216 12.48 0.00 -17.12
N ASP A 217 12.62 0.90 -16.14
CA ASP A 217 13.77 0.85 -15.25
C ASP A 217 13.86 -0.54 -14.61
N ARG A 218 15.08 -1.06 -14.50
CA ARG A 218 15.30 -2.45 -14.07
C ARG A 218 14.71 -2.72 -12.69
N ASP A 219 14.89 -1.80 -11.76
CA ASP A 219 14.50 -2.00 -10.36
C ASP A 219 12.97 -1.86 -10.22
N ILE A 220 12.38 -0.91 -10.93
CA ILE A 220 10.92 -0.73 -11.00
C ILE A 220 10.24 -1.91 -11.70
N ARG A 221 10.82 -2.44 -12.77
CA ARG A 221 10.27 -3.62 -13.43
C ARG A 221 10.34 -4.86 -12.52
N LEU A 222 11.43 -5.00 -11.76
CA LEU A 222 11.58 -6.08 -10.78
C LEU A 222 10.51 -5.99 -9.68
N GLU A 223 10.21 -4.78 -9.18
CA GLU A 223 9.11 -4.51 -8.25
C GLU A 223 7.76 -4.98 -8.78
N ILE A 224 7.45 -4.61 -10.01
CA ILE A 224 6.18 -4.94 -10.67
C ILE A 224 6.04 -6.45 -10.86
N GLU A 225 7.13 -7.14 -11.24
CA GLU A 225 7.14 -8.59 -11.36
C GLU A 225 7.03 -9.30 -10.00
N LYS A 226 7.68 -8.79 -8.95
CA LYS A 226 7.48 -9.31 -7.58
C LYS A 226 6.03 -9.14 -7.13
N ALA A 227 5.39 -8.02 -7.46
CA ALA A 227 3.97 -7.82 -7.21
C ALA A 227 3.12 -8.86 -7.95
N ARG A 228 3.40 -9.13 -9.24
CA ARG A 228 2.73 -10.19 -10.01
C ARG A 228 2.82 -11.55 -9.31
N THR A 229 4.04 -12.01 -8.97
CA THR A 229 4.24 -13.30 -8.30
C THR A 229 3.48 -13.36 -6.98
N SER A 230 3.58 -12.31 -6.19
CA SER A 230 2.93 -12.22 -4.88
C SER A 230 1.41 -12.29 -4.97
N LEU A 231 0.83 -11.61 -5.96
CA LEU A 231 -0.60 -11.66 -6.24
C LEU A 231 -1.03 -13.07 -6.66
N ILE A 232 -0.31 -13.71 -7.58
CA ILE A 232 -0.62 -15.08 -8.03
C ILE A 232 -0.52 -16.08 -6.87
N ASP A 233 0.50 -15.96 -6.02
CA ASP A 233 0.65 -16.79 -4.83
C ASP A 233 -0.49 -16.63 -3.84
N LEU A 234 -1.00 -15.41 -3.70
CA LEU A 234 -2.16 -15.12 -2.87
C LEU A 234 -3.42 -15.83 -3.37
N ILE A 235 -3.63 -15.85 -4.70
CA ILE A 235 -4.72 -16.58 -5.35
C ILE A 235 -4.58 -18.09 -5.15
N ASN A 236 -3.35 -18.61 -5.18
CA ASN A 236 -3.08 -20.03 -4.95
C ASN A 236 -3.32 -20.47 -3.51
N LYS A 237 -3.06 -19.57 -2.55
CA LYS A 237 -3.08 -19.87 -1.11
C LYS A 237 -3.93 -18.84 -0.36
N PRO A 238 -5.23 -18.71 -0.65
CA PRO A 238 -6.07 -17.67 -0.07
C PRO A 238 -6.22 -17.82 1.46
N HIS A 239 -6.06 -19.03 2.01
CA HIS A 239 -6.04 -19.27 3.45
C HIS A 239 -4.90 -18.55 4.18
N LEU A 240 -3.82 -18.15 3.48
CA LEU A 240 -2.77 -17.32 4.08
C LEU A 240 -3.31 -15.94 4.46
N LEU A 241 -4.41 -15.48 3.85
CA LEU A 241 -5.08 -14.23 4.22
C LEU A 241 -5.87 -14.33 5.53
N GLN A 242 -6.39 -15.51 5.87
CA GLN A 242 -7.12 -15.72 7.12
C GLN A 242 -6.19 -15.69 8.33
N LYS A 243 -4.91 -16.07 8.14
CA LYS A 243 -3.87 -15.96 9.18
C LYS A 243 -3.35 -14.54 9.37
N THR A 244 -3.58 -13.66 8.41
CA THR A 244 -3.33 -12.22 8.51
C THR A 244 -4.60 -11.52 8.97
N SER A 245 -4.78 -11.35 10.28
CA SER A 245 -5.84 -10.53 10.86
C SER A 245 -5.80 -9.11 10.30
N SER A 246 -6.56 -8.82 9.25
CA SER A 246 -6.63 -7.52 8.56
C SER A 246 -5.27 -6.83 8.40
N ARG A 247 -4.21 -7.61 8.13
CA ARG A 247 -2.85 -7.07 7.96
C ARG A 247 -2.69 -6.66 6.51
N LEU A 248 -2.51 -5.36 6.33
CA LEU A 248 -1.95 -4.74 5.13
C LEU A 248 -0.73 -5.55 4.67
N THR A 249 -0.87 -6.31 3.59
CA THR A 249 0.28 -6.95 2.94
C THR A 249 0.85 -5.94 1.95
N GLU A 250 1.82 -5.15 2.40
CA GLU A 250 2.65 -4.34 1.51
C GLU A 250 3.75 -5.24 0.94
N PHE A 251 3.84 -5.31 -0.38
CA PHE A 251 5.01 -5.85 -1.08
C PHE A 251 5.85 -4.65 -1.53
N THR A 252 7.11 -4.62 -1.11
CA THR A 252 8.15 -3.75 -1.66
C THR A 252 9.34 -4.65 -1.99
N SER A 253 9.84 -4.55 -3.20
CA SER A 253 11.08 -5.15 -3.69
C SER A 253 12.26 -4.41 -3.10
N ILE A 254 13.23 -5.21 -2.66
CA ILE A 254 14.64 -4.85 -2.63
C ILE A 254 15.10 -4.48 -4.05
#